data_AF-A0A520K475-F1
#
_entry.id   AF-A0A520K475-F1
#
_cell.length_a   1.000
_cell.length_b   1.000
_cell.length_c   1.000
_cell.angle_alpha   90.00
_cell.angle_beta   90.00
_cell.angle_gamma   90.00
#
_symmetry.space_group_name_H-M   'P 1'
#
loop_
_entity.id
_entity.type
_entity.pdbx_description
1 polymer ?
#
loop_
_entity_poly.entity_id
_entity_poly.type
_entity_poly.pdbx_seq_one_letter_code
_entity_poly.pdbx_strand_id
1 'polypeptide(L)' 'MSYRCEICGKDFKRPQNLDWHIIFKHNQAEPKEKKSEDSCPSCGKDLQVIESLGNNIYRVECTGCHRTYRYTAEEE' A
#
# COMPACT_ATOMS: atom_id res chain seq x y z
N MET A 1 -12.28 -13.83 -8.16
CA MET A 1 -11.93 -12.47 -8.63
C MET A 1 -10.86 -12.60 -9.70
N SER A 2 -11.10 -12.04 -10.88
CA SER A 2 -10.12 -11.97 -11.97
C SER A 2 -9.54 -10.56 -12.02
N TYR A 3 -8.23 -10.44 -12.19
CA TYR A 3 -7.54 -9.16 -12.30
C TYR A 3 -7.41 -8.83 -13.78
N ARG A 4 -8.14 -7.82 -14.25
CA ARG A 4 -8.19 -7.44 -15.67
C ARG A 4 -7.32 -6.22 -15.90
N CYS A 5 -6.48 -6.27 -16.93
CA CYS A 5 -5.75 -5.10 -17.38
C CYS A 5 -6.71 -4.11 -18.04
N GLU A 6 -6.72 -2.86 -17.60
CA GLU A 6 -7.59 -1.83 -18.17
C GLU A 6 -7.07 -1.27 -19.50
N ILE A 7 -5.79 -1.48 -19.78
CA ILE A 7 -5.11 -0.96 -20.98
C ILE A 7 -5.37 -1.86 -22.18
N CYS A 8 -5.25 -3.18 -21.99
CA CYS A 8 -5.44 -4.17 -23.06
C CYS A 8 -6.59 -5.15 -22.84
N GLY A 9 -7.28 -5.08 -21.71
CA GLY A 9 -8.45 -5.89 -21.40
C GLY A 9 -8.15 -7.34 -20.99
N LYS A 10 -6.88 -7.73 -20.84
CA LYS A 10 -6.46 -9.12 -20.59
C LYS A 10 -6.73 -9.54 -19.15
N ASP A 11 -7.26 -10.75 -18.97
CA ASP A 11 -7.56 -11.33 -17.66
C ASP A 11 -6.38 -12.12 -17.08
N PHE A 12 -6.20 -11.98 -15.77
CA PHE A 12 -5.19 -12.69 -14.99
C PHE A 12 -5.79 -13.30 -13.75
N LYS A 13 -5.27 -14.48 -13.38
CA LYS A 13 -5.69 -15.23 -12.19
C LYS A 13 -5.15 -14.65 -10.88
N ARG A 14 -4.16 -13.76 -10.94
CA ARG A 14 -3.46 -13.20 -9.76
C ARG A 14 -3.11 -11.72 -10.00
N PRO A 15 -3.09 -10.89 -8.93
CA PRO A 15 -2.78 -9.46 -9.05
C PRO A 15 -1.32 -9.22 -9.46
N GLN A 16 -0.38 -9.97 -8.90
CA GLN A 16 1.04 -9.89 -9.27
C GLN A 16 1.28 -10.11 -10.77
N ASN A 17 0.54 -11.02 -11.41
CA ASN A 17 0.72 -11.28 -12.83
C ASN A 17 0.21 -10.11 -13.68
N LEU A 18 -0.82 -9.40 -13.19
CA LEU A 18 -1.31 -8.18 -13.82
C LEU A 18 -0.30 -7.03 -13.64
N ASP A 19 0.26 -6.86 -12.45
CA ASP A 19 1.29 -5.85 -12.16
C ASP A 19 2.52 -6.01 -13.07
N TRP A 20 3.10 -7.21 -13.12
CA TRP A 20 4.19 -7.54 -14.04
C TRP A 20 3.78 -7.35 -15.50
N HIS A 21 2.55 -7.69 -15.86
CA HIS A 21 2.07 -7.45 -17.22
C HIS A 21 2.05 -5.96 -17.57
N ILE A 22 1.54 -5.11 -16.68
CA ILE A 22 1.48 -3.65 -16.88
C ILE A 22 2.88 -3.05 -16.97
N ILE A 23 3.79 -3.46 -16.08
CA ILE A 23 5.19 -2.99 -16.07
C ILE A 23 5.91 -3.38 -17.36
N PHE A 24 5.83 -4.64 -17.81
CA PHE A 24 6.61 -5.13 -18.95
C PHE A 24 5.96 -4.91 -20.31
N LYS A 25 4.64 -4.83 -20.39
CA LYS A 25 3.90 -4.69 -21.66
C LYS A 25 3.36 -3.29 -21.89
N HIS A 26 3.11 -2.54 -20.83
CA HIS A 26 2.60 -1.19 -20.92
C HIS A 26 3.58 -0.15 -20.38
N ASN A 27 4.72 -0.56 -19.83
CA ASN A 27 5.75 0.30 -19.24
C ASN A 27 5.17 1.32 -18.24
N GLN A 28 4.01 1.00 -17.67
CA GLN A 28 3.45 1.72 -16.56
C GLN A 28 4.13 1.12 -15.32
N ALA A 29 5.18 1.79 -14.88
CA ALA A 29 5.68 1.66 -13.52
C ALA A 29 4.60 2.23 -12.60
N GLU A 30 3.51 1.51 -12.41
CA GLU A 30 2.57 1.84 -11.36
C GLU A 30 3.36 1.71 -10.04
N PRO A 31 3.35 2.73 -9.18
CA PRO A 31 3.94 2.60 -7.87
C PRO A 31 3.20 1.46 -7.20
N LYS A 32 3.94 0.37 -6.98
CA LYS A 32 3.49 -0.77 -6.19
C LYS A 32 2.70 -0.21 -5.03
N GLU A 33 1.39 -0.44 -5.04
CA GLU A 33 0.61 -0.44 -3.82
C GLU A 33 1.16 -1.61 -2.99
N LYS A 34 2.33 -1.38 -2.39
CA LYS A 34 2.54 -1.85 -1.06
C LYS A 34 1.34 -1.29 -0.33
N LYS A 35 0.38 -2.17 -0.02
CA LYS A 35 -0.25 -2.14 1.30
C LYS A 35 0.90 -2.21 2.31
N SER A 36 1.61 -1.10 2.42
CA SER A 36 2.38 -0.75 3.57
C SER A 36 1.26 -0.52 4.56
N GLU A 37 1.23 -1.34 5.60
CA GLU A 37 0.37 -1.10 6.75
C GLU A 37 0.71 0.27 7.41
N ASP A 38 1.73 0.96 6.86
CA ASP A 38 2.21 2.32 7.04
C ASP A 38 1.44 3.42 6.25
N SER A 39 0.36 3.08 5.53
CA SER A 39 -0.48 4.07 4.82
C SER A 39 -1.86 4.22 5.47
N CYS A 40 -2.36 5.45 5.54
CA CYS A 40 -3.59 5.81 6.23
C CYS A 40 -4.81 5.09 5.63
N PRO A 41 -5.56 4.29 6.40
CA PRO A 41 -6.69 3.52 5.86
C PRO A 41 -7.86 4.37 5.39
N SER A 42 -7.93 5.64 5.80
CA SER A 42 -9.00 6.57 5.36
C SER A 42 -8.68 7.30 4.07
N CYS A 43 -7.40 7.60 3.79
CA CYS A 43 -7.04 8.48 2.67
C CYS A 43 -5.81 8.02 1.86
N GLY A 44 -5.21 6.88 2.18
CA GLY A 44 -4.08 6.26 1.46
C GLY A 44 -2.74 7.00 1.57
N LYS A 45 -2.69 8.14 2.27
CA LYS A 45 -1.46 8.93 2.49
C LYS A 45 -0.54 8.31 3.53
N ASP A 46 0.71 8.75 3.50
CA ASP A 46 1.78 8.31 4.37
C ASP A 46 1.45 8.57 5.85
N LEU A 47 1.78 7.61 6.72
CA LEU A 47 1.73 7.77 8.17
C LEU A 47 3.11 8.17 8.68
N GLN A 48 3.16 9.22 9.51
CA GLN A 48 4.38 9.72 10.13
C GLN A 48 4.39 9.33 11.61
N VAL A 49 5.45 8.66 12.08
CA VAL A 49 5.63 8.37 13.51
C VAL A 49 5.80 9.68 14.28
N ILE A 50 4.96 9.87 15.30
CA ILE A 50 5.02 11.04 16.19
C ILE A 50 5.49 10.67 17.59
N GLU A 51 5.30 9.41 18.02
CA GLU A 51 5.66 8.95 19.36
C GLU A 51 5.88 7.44 19.39
N SER A 52 6.87 6.96 20.14
CA SER A 52 7.14 5.53 20.34
C SER A 52 6.65 5.11 21.73
N LEU A 53 5.66 4.21 21.78
CA LEU A 53 4.98 3.81 23.02
C LEU A 53 5.64 2.61 23.73
N GLY A 54 6.66 2.01 23.11
CA GLY A 54 7.35 0.82 23.62
C GLY A 54 6.67 -0.49 23.15
N ASN A 55 7.37 -1.62 23.29
CA ASN A 55 6.92 -2.94 22.82
C ASN A 55 6.61 -2.99 21.31
N ASN A 56 7.44 -2.37 20.47
CA ASN A 56 7.23 -2.23 19.02
C ASN A 56 5.92 -1.51 18.63
N ILE A 57 5.32 -0.76 19.55
CA ILE A 57 4.14 0.06 19.31
C ILE A 57 4.57 1.51 19.03
N TYR A 58 4.11 2.04 17.91
CA TYR A 58 4.33 3.41 17.46
C TYR A 58 3.00 4.13 17.31
N ARG A 59 2.95 5.39 17.74
CA ARG A 59 1.85 6.29 17.45
C ARG A 59 2.21 7.07 16.19
N VAL A 60 1.35 6.95 15.19
CA VAL A 60 1.57 7.56 13.88
C VAL A 60 0.43 8.54 13.56
N GLU A 61 0.74 9.60 12.83
CA GLU A 61 -0.22 10.59 12.34
C GLU A 61 -0.22 10.62 10.82
N CYS A 62 -1.41 10.69 10.21
CA CYS A 62 -1.52 10.87 8.77
C CYS A 62 -1.25 12.31 8.35
N THR A 63 -0.31 12.50 7.42
CA THR A 63 0.05 13.82 6.85
C THR A 63 -1.06 14.43 5.97
N GLY A 64 -2.10 13.65 5.63
CA GLY A 64 -3.23 14.09 4.83
C GLY A 64 -4.40 14.59 5.64
N CYS A 65 -4.88 13.74 6.54
CA CYS A 65 -6.10 13.98 7.31
C CYS A 65 -5.83 14.26 8.80
N HIS A 66 -4.57 14.29 9.23
CA HIS A 66 -4.14 14.55 10.62
C HIS A 66 -4.83 13.63 11.64
N ARG A 67 -5.10 12.39 11.25
CA ARG A 67 -5.64 11.37 12.15
C ARG A 67 -4.51 10.57 12.75
N THR A 68 -4.67 10.25 14.03
CA THR A 68 -3.70 9.46 14.79
C THR A 68 -4.12 8.00 14.84
N TYR A 69 -3.13 7.11 14.70
CA TYR A 69 -3.29 5.66 14.70
C TYR A 69 -2.20 5.02 15.58
N ARG A 70 -2.45 3.78 16.03
CA ARG A 70 -1.44 2.93 16.68
C ARG A 70 -0.98 1.90 15.68
N TYR A 71 0.33 1.82 15.48
CA TYR A 71 1.00 0.91 14.57
C TYR A 71 1.88 -0.05 15.38
N THR A 72 1.86 -1.33 15.02
CA THR A 72 2.66 -2.39 15.66
C THR A 72 3.59 -2.97 14.61
N ALA A 73 4.90 -2.82 14.79
CA ALA A 73 5.85 -3.51 13.93
C ALA A 73 5.91 -4.98 14.37
N GLU A 74 5.29 -5.87 13.60
CA GLU A 74 5.44 -7.32 13.77
C GLU A 74 6.77 -7.73 13.11
N GLU A 75 7.68 -8.33 13.88
CA GLU A 75 8.94 -8.88 13.36
C GLU A 75 8.64 -10.28 12.78
N GLU A 76 8.78 -10.45 11.46
CA GLU A 76 8.73 -11.75 10.75
C GLU A 76 10.01 -12.59 10.95
#